data_AF-A0AAX7V812-F1
#
_entry.id   AF-A0AAX7V812-F1
#
_cell.length_a   1.000
_cell.length_b   1.000
_cell.length_c   1.000
_cell.angle_alpha   90.00
_cell.angle_beta   90.00
_cell.angle_gamma   90.00
#
_symmetry.space_group_name_H-M   'P 1'
#
loop_
_entity.id
_entity.type
_entity.pdbx_description
1 polymer ?
#
loop_
_entity_poly.entity_id
_entity_poly.type
_entity_poly.pdbx_seq_one_letter_code
_entity_poly.pdbx_strand_id
1 'polypeptide(L)'
;ECLGFYDKVVVDGRALCIDVEKNGSKLRIINVYGHTELKERTALFQILQPFLCNRRPIIMGGDFNCTPETSGIQGAASTVKKDSSTCALDNLIKDGNLKDVFRFLNPSDPGYTWSNNKSSSRIDFLFASEGLIPLKGVLIWSRVKHVEENEKCTRYIF
;
A
#
# COMPACT_ATOMS: atom_id res chain seq x y z
N GLU A 1 -20.74 -24.27 -2.87
CA GLU A 1 -19.66 -23.30 -2.64
C GLU A 1 -19.49 -22.47 -3.90
N CYS A 2 -19.64 -21.15 -3.85
CA CYS A 2 -19.29 -20.28 -4.96
C CYS A 2 -18.07 -19.47 -4.55
N LEU A 3 -16.94 -19.74 -5.22
CA LEU A 3 -15.78 -18.85 -5.24
C LEU A 3 -15.89 -17.99 -6.49
N GLY A 4 -16.08 -16.68 -6.32
CA GLY A 4 -15.98 -15.71 -7.38
C GLY A 4 -14.61 -15.04 -7.34
N PHE A 5 -13.96 -14.93 -8.50
CA PHE A 5 -12.70 -14.23 -8.66
C PHE A 5 -12.76 -13.38 -9.92
N TYR A 6 -12.52 -12.08 -9.77
CA TYR A 6 -12.56 -11.12 -10.88
C TYR A 6 -11.37 -10.19 -10.77
N ASP A 7 -10.49 -10.21 -11.75
CA ASP A 7 -9.37 -9.28 -11.85
C ASP A 7 -9.64 -8.17 -12.87
N LYS A 8 -8.99 -7.03 -12.65
CA LYS A 8 -8.96 -5.90 -13.57
C LYS A 8 -7.59 -5.24 -13.49
N VAL A 9 -6.88 -5.24 -14.61
CA VAL A 9 -5.72 -4.35 -14.81
C VAL A 9 -6.25 -2.92 -14.85
N VAL A 10 -5.90 -2.12 -13.83
CA VAL A 10 -6.35 -0.72 -13.71
C VAL A 10 -5.41 0.19 -14.49
N VAL A 11 -4.11 -0.03 -14.33
CA VAL A 11 -3.04 0.61 -15.09
C VAL A 11 -1.99 -0.45 -15.39
N ASP A 12 -1.63 -0.62 -16.66
CA ASP A 12 -0.72 -1.67 -17.09
C ASP A 12 0.62 -1.60 -16.37
N GLY A 13 1.07 -2.74 -15.84
CA GLY A 13 2.30 -2.86 -15.03
C GLY A 13 2.33 -2.06 -13.71
N ARG A 14 1.24 -1.36 -13.34
CA ARG A 14 1.25 -0.40 -12.22
C ARG A 14 0.13 -0.60 -11.21
N ALA A 15 -1.02 -1.12 -11.61
CA ALA A 15 -2.11 -1.38 -10.68
C ALA A 15 -2.99 -2.54 -11.13
N LEU A 16 -3.21 -3.49 -10.22
CA LEU A 16 -4.10 -4.63 -10.39
C LEU A 16 -5.14 -4.62 -9.27
N CYS A 17 -6.41 -4.68 -9.63
CA CYS A 17 -7.51 -4.82 -8.70
C CYS A 17 -8.11 -6.23 -8.83
N ILE A 18 -8.31 -6.90 -7.70
CA ILE A 18 -8.89 -8.24 -7.63
C ILE A 18 -10.06 -8.20 -6.65
N ASP A 19 -11.24 -8.60 -7.11
CA ASP A 19 -12.38 -8.87 -6.25
C ASP A 19 -12.51 -10.38 -6.01
N VAL A 20 -12.52 -10.75 -4.73
CA VAL A 20 -12.72 -12.11 -4.26
C VAL A 20 -14.05 -12.21 -3.54
N GLU A 21 -14.83 -13.24 -3.85
CA GLU A 21 -16.06 -13.57 -3.14
C GLU A 21 -16.06 -15.04 -2.75
N LYS A 22 -16.20 -15.33 -1.45
CA LYS A 22 -16.27 -16.70 -0.94
C LYS A 22 -17.34 -16.78 0.13
N ASN A 23 -18.31 -17.68 -0.05
CA ASN A 23 -19.40 -17.90 0.90
C ASN A 23 -20.16 -16.61 1.27
N GLY A 24 -20.36 -15.70 0.31
CA GLY A 24 -21.02 -14.40 0.51
C GLY A 24 -20.12 -13.31 1.10
N SER A 25 -18.93 -13.66 1.60
CA SER A 25 -17.93 -12.69 2.04
C SER A 25 -17.18 -12.11 0.84
N LYS A 26 -17.13 -10.78 0.76
CA LYS A 26 -16.48 -10.03 -0.32
C LYS A 26 -15.21 -9.37 0.20
N LEU A 27 -14.17 -9.40 -0.61
CA LEU A 27 -12.88 -8.75 -0.36
C LEU A 27 -12.38 -8.13 -1.65
N ARG A 28 -11.77 -6.95 -1.56
CA ARG A 28 -11.01 -6.34 -2.66
C ARG A 28 -9.54 -6.30 -2.30
N ILE A 29 -8.69 -6.73 -3.23
CA ILE A 29 -7.23 -6.66 -3.12
C ILE A 29 -6.74 -5.75 -4.23
N ILE A 30 -5.92 -4.75 -3.89
CA ILE A 30 -5.34 -3.81 -4.84
C ILE A 30 -3.82 -3.86 -4.68
N ASN A 31 -3.12 -4.32 -5.72
CA ASN A 31 -1.66 -4.25 -5.78
C ASN A 31 -1.26 -2.99 -6.55
N VAL A 32 -0.32 -2.22 -6.00
CA VAL A 32 0.12 -0.93 -6.56
C VAL A 32 1.64 -0.93 -6.74
N TYR A 33 2.09 -0.50 -7.91
CA TYR A 33 3.48 -0.17 -8.19
C TYR A 33 3.58 1.27 -8.68
N GLY A 34 3.84 2.19 -7.75
CA GLY A 34 3.92 3.63 -7.97
C GLY A 34 5.04 4.03 -8.92
N HIS A 35 4.83 5.11 -9.67
CA HIS A 35 5.86 5.70 -10.51
C HIS A 35 6.91 6.44 -9.67
N THR A 36 8.14 6.48 -10.16
CA THR A 36 9.19 7.34 -9.58
C THR A 36 8.94 8.81 -9.87
N GLU A 37 8.38 9.12 -11.06
CA GLU A 37 8.01 10.48 -11.46
C GLU A 37 6.75 10.95 -10.72
N LEU A 38 6.77 12.19 -10.22
CA LEU A 38 5.76 12.76 -9.33
C LEU A 38 4.38 12.90 -9.97
N LYS A 39 4.28 13.43 -11.18
CA LYS A 39 3.02 13.64 -11.89
C LYS A 39 2.38 12.30 -12.26
N GLU A 40 3.14 11.34 -12.78
CA GLU A 40 2.66 10.00 -13.12
C GLU A 40 2.17 9.27 -11.86
N ARG A 41 2.92 9.37 -10.74
CA ARG A 41 2.52 8.78 -9.46
C ARG A 41 1.24 9.42 -8.93
N THR A 42 1.11 10.74 -9.02
CA THR A 42 -0.11 11.46 -8.63
C THR A 42 -1.31 10.99 -9.47
N ALA A 43 -1.15 10.89 -10.79
CA ALA A 43 -2.20 10.45 -11.71
C ALA A 43 -2.64 9.00 -11.42
N LEU A 44 -1.68 8.09 -11.16
CA LEU A 44 -1.98 6.71 -10.76
C LEU A 44 -2.89 6.67 -9.53
N PHE A 45 -2.58 7.45 -8.49
CA PHE A 45 -3.39 7.48 -7.28
C PHE A 45 -4.79 8.06 -7.51
N GLN A 46 -4.93 9.08 -8.36
CA GLN A 46 -6.24 9.61 -8.73
C GLN A 46 -7.08 8.59 -9.51
N ILE A 47 -6.47 7.82 -10.43
CA ILE A 47 -7.13 6.74 -11.18
C ILE A 47 -7.65 5.64 -10.24
N LEU A 48 -6.95 5.39 -9.12
CA LEU A 48 -7.35 4.39 -8.14
C LEU A 48 -8.54 4.80 -7.27
N GLN A 49 -8.83 6.10 -7.09
CA GLN A 49 -9.87 6.55 -6.14
C GLN A 49 -11.23 5.85 -6.26
N PRO A 50 -11.81 5.66 -7.48
CA PRO A 50 -13.10 4.99 -7.63
C PRO A 50 -13.09 3.53 -7.15
N PHE A 51 -11.92 2.90 -7.08
CA PHE A 51 -11.76 1.52 -6.62
C PHE A 51 -11.79 1.40 -5.09
N LEU A 52 -11.63 2.50 -4.36
CA LEU A 52 -11.64 2.53 -2.90
C LEU A 52 -12.99 2.98 -2.32
N CYS A 53 -13.76 3.76 -3.08
CA CYS A 53 -15.10 4.25 -2.70
C CYS A 53 -16.21 3.18 -2.85
N ASN A 54 -16.06 2.00 -2.24
CA ASN A 54 -17.06 0.93 -2.31
C ASN A 54 -17.33 0.25 -0.96
N ARG A 55 -18.40 -0.55 -0.86
CA ARG A 55 -18.83 -1.23 0.39
C ARG A 55 -18.08 -2.53 0.72
N ARG A 56 -16.99 -2.86 0.02
CA ARG A 56 -16.19 -4.07 0.29
C ARG A 56 -15.02 -3.72 1.21
N PRO A 57 -14.67 -4.58 2.18
CA PRO A 57 -13.37 -4.52 2.83
C PRO A 57 -12.25 -4.57 1.78
N ILE A 58 -11.22 -3.74 1.97
CA ILE A 58 -10.10 -3.58 1.04
C ILE A 58 -8.80 -3.94 1.74
N ILE A 59 -7.93 -4.63 1.00
CA ILE A 59 -6.49 -4.72 1.22
C ILE A 59 -5.83 -4.01 0.04
N MET A 60 -4.99 -3.02 0.30
CA MET A 60 -4.22 -2.32 -0.71
C MET A 60 -2.74 -2.36 -0.31
N GLY A 61 -1.86 -2.83 -1.19
CA GLY A 61 -0.43 -2.89 -0.88
C GLY A 61 0.47 -2.84 -2.10
N GLY A 62 1.78 -2.74 -1.84
CA GLY A 62 2.83 -2.68 -2.85
C GLY A 62 3.85 -1.56 -2.59
N ASP A 63 4.64 -1.23 -3.61
CA ASP A 63 5.62 -0.12 -3.58
C ASP A 63 4.94 1.14 -4.11
N PHE A 64 4.71 2.12 -3.24
CA PHE A 64 4.03 3.36 -3.60
C PHE A 64 5.00 4.41 -4.17
N ASN A 65 6.32 4.21 -4.06
CA ASN A 65 7.35 5.20 -4.37
C ASN A 65 7.14 6.58 -3.69
N CYS A 66 6.37 6.62 -2.61
CA CYS A 66 6.21 7.76 -1.72
C CYS A 66 5.76 7.30 -0.33
N THR A 67 5.75 8.24 0.61
CA THR A 67 5.39 8.00 2.01
C THR A 67 4.14 8.83 2.35
N PRO A 68 3.07 8.23 2.92
CA PRO A 68 1.88 8.98 3.35
C PRO A 68 2.17 9.74 4.63
N GLU A 69 1.45 10.83 4.89
CA GLU A 69 1.67 11.65 6.09
C GLU A 69 1.39 10.86 7.39
N THR A 70 0.39 9.99 7.34
CA THR A 70 -0.05 9.15 8.47
C THR A 70 0.98 8.12 8.94
N SER A 71 2.06 7.92 8.17
CA SER A 71 3.15 7.02 8.52
C SER A 71 4.25 7.65 9.40
N GLY A 72 4.23 8.97 9.55
CA GLY A 72 5.15 9.72 10.40
C GLY A 72 4.98 9.36 11.88
N ILE A 73 6.08 9.36 12.62
CA ILE A 73 6.06 9.21 14.07
C ILE A 73 5.22 10.36 14.64
N GLN A 74 4.14 10.06 15.37
CA GLN A 74 3.35 11.06 16.10
C GLN A 74 4.31 11.91 16.95
N GLY A 75 4.44 13.21 16.61
CA GLY A 75 5.28 14.17 17.33
C GLY A 75 6.40 14.81 16.49
N ALA A 76 6.75 14.26 15.32
CA ALA A 76 7.66 14.95 14.40
C ALA A 76 6.85 15.86 13.48
N ALA A 77 6.77 17.16 13.80
CA ALA A 77 6.26 18.17 12.88
C ALA A 77 7.17 18.22 11.64
N SER A 78 6.81 17.46 10.60
CA SER A 78 7.48 17.54 9.31
C SER A 78 7.11 18.87 8.66
N THR A 79 8.02 19.83 8.70
CA THR A 79 7.95 21.09 7.95
C THR A 79 8.19 20.90 6.44
N VAL A 80 8.30 19.65 5.97
CA VAL A 80 8.52 19.31 4.57
C VAL A 80 7.23 19.54 3.79
N LYS A 81 7.30 20.37 2.75
CA LYS A 81 6.19 20.61 1.82
C LYS A 81 5.70 19.28 1.26
N LYS A 82 4.40 19.02 1.39
CA LYS A 82 3.73 17.86 0.81
C LYS A 82 3.82 17.96 -0.71
N ASP A 83 4.27 16.89 -1.35
CA ASP A 83 4.11 16.78 -2.79
C ASP A 83 2.67 16.31 -3.13
N SER A 84 2.27 16.50 -4.38
CA SER A 84 0.92 16.16 -4.83
C SER A 84 0.60 14.67 -4.73
N SER A 85 1.61 13.80 -4.83
CA SER A 85 1.42 12.36 -4.76
C SER A 85 1.19 11.87 -3.33
N THR A 86 1.85 12.46 -2.33
CA THR A 86 1.56 12.19 -0.91
C THR A 86 0.13 12.60 -0.58
N CYS A 87 -0.32 13.79 -1.01
CA CYS A 87 -1.70 14.21 -0.82
C CYS A 87 -2.70 13.26 -1.50
N ALA A 88 -2.42 12.80 -2.71
CA ALA A 88 -3.28 11.85 -3.43
C ALA A 88 -3.33 10.48 -2.74
N LEU A 89 -2.20 9.98 -2.22
CA LEU A 89 -2.16 8.74 -1.44
C LEU A 89 -2.93 8.87 -0.12
N ASP A 90 -2.79 9.98 0.60
CA ASP A 90 -3.54 10.22 1.83
C ASP A 90 -5.05 10.27 1.57
N ASN A 91 -5.47 10.83 0.44
CA ASN A 91 -6.87 10.81 0.03
C ASN A 91 -7.35 9.39 -0.26
N LEU A 92 -6.58 8.57 -0.96
CA LEU A 92 -6.90 7.15 -1.16
C LEU A 92 -7.11 6.41 0.17
N ILE A 93 -6.17 6.56 1.10
CA ILE A 93 -6.23 5.92 2.41
C ILE A 93 -7.50 6.35 3.16
N LYS A 94 -7.85 7.65 3.12
CA LYS A 94 -9.05 8.20 3.75
C LYS A 94 -10.33 7.70 3.07
N ASP A 95 -10.39 7.75 1.74
CA ASP A 95 -11.56 7.34 0.94
C ASP A 95 -11.90 5.86 1.17
N GLY A 96 -10.88 5.01 1.34
CA GLY A 96 -11.06 3.59 1.66
C GLY A 96 -11.17 3.26 3.16
N ASN A 97 -11.10 4.26 4.05
CA ASN A 97 -10.97 4.08 5.50
C ASN A 97 -9.94 3.00 5.88
N LEU A 98 -8.75 3.10 5.29
CA LEU A 98 -7.69 2.12 5.45
C LEU A 98 -6.73 2.55 6.55
N LYS A 99 -6.11 1.57 7.21
CA LYS A 99 -4.98 1.81 8.11
C LYS A 99 -3.74 1.06 7.66
N ASP A 100 -2.61 1.65 7.99
CA ASP A 100 -1.30 1.06 7.85
C ASP A 100 -1.13 -0.13 8.82
N VAL A 101 -1.14 -1.33 8.26
CA VAL A 101 -1.04 -2.59 9.02
C VAL A 101 0.31 -2.70 9.72
N PHE A 102 1.40 -2.31 9.05
CA PHE A 102 2.74 -2.38 9.63
C PHE A 102 2.88 -1.46 10.84
N ARG A 103 2.46 -0.19 10.71
CA ARG A 103 2.53 0.79 11.81
C ARG A 103 1.62 0.40 12.97
N PHE A 104 0.45 -0.18 12.70
CA PHE A 104 -0.45 -0.68 13.75
C PHE A 104 0.21 -1.79 14.59
N LEU A 105 0.89 -2.73 13.94
CA LEU A 105 1.55 -3.85 14.61
C LEU A 105 2.90 -3.46 15.25
N ASN A 106 3.61 -2.49 14.66
CA ASN A 106 4.96 -2.08 15.03
C ASN A 106 5.04 -0.55 15.22
N PRO A 107 4.39 0.01 16.25
CA PRO A 107 4.25 1.46 16.41
C PRO A 107 5.59 2.21 16.52
N SER A 108 6.62 1.56 17.06
CA SER A 108 7.94 2.17 17.29
C SER A 108 8.99 1.82 16.22
N ASP A 109 8.70 0.89 15.31
CA ASP A 109 9.67 0.48 14.28
C ASP A 109 9.64 1.47 13.09
N PRO A 110 10.78 2.04 12.67
CA PRO A 110 10.84 2.86 11.46
C PRO A 110 10.33 2.16 10.20
N GLY A 111 10.51 0.84 10.10
CA GLY A 111 9.95 0.00 9.04
C GLY A 111 10.52 0.25 7.64
N TYR A 112 11.75 0.74 7.52
CA TYR A 112 12.36 1.05 6.23
C TYR A 112 12.29 -0.16 5.28
N THR A 113 11.85 0.09 4.04
CA THR A 113 11.73 -0.92 3.00
C THR A 113 12.61 -0.61 1.79
N TRP A 114 13.08 0.64 1.69
CA TRP A 114 14.02 1.09 0.69
C TRP A 114 15.17 1.85 1.34
N SER A 115 16.38 1.69 0.80
CA SER A 115 17.55 2.45 1.23
C SER A 115 18.54 2.63 0.08
N ASN A 116 19.41 3.61 0.24
CA ASN A 116 20.62 3.79 -0.54
C ASN A 116 21.76 4.23 0.41
N ASN A 117 22.91 4.62 -0.15
CA ASN A 117 24.08 5.03 0.65
C ASN A 117 23.87 6.31 1.48
N LYS A 118 22.79 7.07 1.26
CA LYS A 118 22.53 8.38 1.87
C LYS A 118 21.27 8.42 2.74
N SER A 119 20.28 7.60 2.44
CA SER A 119 18.98 7.66 3.11
C SER A 119 18.24 6.32 3.06
N SER A 120 17.30 6.18 4.00
CA SER A 120 16.34 5.07 4.06
C SER A 120 14.92 5.63 4.17
N SER A 121 13.96 4.96 3.55
CA SER A 121 12.56 5.32 3.59
C SER A 121 11.67 4.09 3.63
N ARG A 122 10.43 4.29 4.07
CA ARG A 122 9.37 3.29 3.96
C ARG A 122 8.45 3.72 2.83
N ILE A 123 8.51 2.98 1.73
CA ILE A 123 7.74 3.22 0.51
C ILE A 123 6.87 2.02 0.12
N ASP A 124 7.11 0.87 0.74
CA ASP A 124 6.27 -0.31 0.63
C ASP A 124 5.28 -0.34 1.80
N PHE A 125 4.00 -0.44 1.48
CA PHE A 125 2.94 -0.41 2.47
C PHE A 125 1.93 -1.51 2.26
N LEU A 126 1.29 -1.90 3.36
CA LEU A 126 0.08 -2.68 3.38
C LEU A 126 -0.96 -1.91 4.18
N PHE A 127 -2.00 -1.50 3.47
CA PHE A 127 -3.17 -0.84 4.03
C PHE A 127 -4.34 -1.80 4.02
N ALA A 128 -5.12 -1.80 5.10
CA ALA A 128 -6.31 -2.62 5.20
C ALA A 128 -7.45 -1.87 5.88
N SER A 129 -8.68 -2.20 5.51
CA SER A 129 -9.86 -1.75 6.25
C SER A 129 -9.78 -2.23 7.70
N GLU A 130 -10.28 -1.41 8.65
CA GLU A 130 -10.18 -1.65 10.09
C GLU A 130 -10.51 -3.09 10.53
N GLY A 131 -11.62 -3.63 10.02
CA GLY A 131 -12.09 -4.97 10.38
C GLY A 131 -11.17 -6.11 9.96
N LEU A 132 -10.15 -5.84 9.11
CA LEU A 132 -9.17 -6.81 8.63
C LEU A 132 -7.82 -6.74 9.36
N ILE A 133 -7.60 -5.76 10.23
CA ILE A 133 -6.32 -5.57 10.93
C ILE A 133 -6.00 -6.64 12.01
N PRO A 134 -6.93 -7.44 12.59
CA PRO A 134 -6.54 -8.49 13.54
C PRO A 134 -5.77 -9.68 12.93
N LEU A 135 -5.31 -9.60 11.68
CA LEU A 135 -4.56 -10.64 10.97
C LEU A 135 -3.12 -10.76 11.49
N LYS A 136 -2.97 -11.20 12.75
CA LYS A 136 -1.70 -11.48 13.42
C LYS A 136 -0.92 -12.68 12.87
N GLY A 137 -1.32 -13.28 11.73
CA GLY A 137 -0.68 -14.52 11.26
C GLY A 137 -0.83 -14.88 9.78
N VAL A 138 -1.49 -14.08 8.94
CA VAL A 138 -1.75 -14.49 7.54
C VAL A 138 -1.04 -13.63 6.50
N LEU A 139 -0.73 -12.36 6.77
CA LEU A 139 -0.44 -11.40 5.68
C LEU A 139 1.00 -10.89 5.56
N ILE A 140 1.95 -11.35 6.37
CA ILE A 140 3.32 -10.82 6.26
C ILE A 140 4.33 -11.91 6.58
N TRP A 141 4.87 -12.56 5.54
CA TRP A 141 6.29 -12.92 5.50
C TRP A 141 6.70 -13.23 4.05
N SER A 142 7.16 -12.21 3.31
CA SER A 142 8.04 -12.45 2.17
C SER A 142 9.41 -12.83 2.74
N ARG A 143 9.87 -14.07 2.50
CA ARG A 143 11.27 -14.42 2.76
C ARG A 143 12.16 -13.52 1.91
N VAL A 144 13.07 -12.80 2.56
CA VAL A 144 14.17 -12.11 1.91
C VAL A 144 14.95 -13.16 1.12
N LYS A 145 14.88 -13.12 -0.22
CA LYS A 145 15.94 -13.74 -1.03
C LYS A 145 17.14 -12.81 -0.94
N HIS A 146 18.33 -13.36 -0.73
CA HIS A 146 19.56 -12.59 -0.89
C HIS A 146 19.54 -11.98 -2.29
N VAL A 147 19.53 -10.65 -2.35
CA VAL A 147 19.55 -9.88 -3.58
C VAL A 147 21.01 -9.51 -3.82
N GLU A 148 21.53 -9.79 -5.02
CA GLU A 148 22.89 -9.43 -5.43
C GLU A 148 23.05 -7.89 -5.45
N GLU A 149 24.30 -7.41 -5.34
CA GLU A 149 24.61 -5.97 -5.40
C GLU A 149 24.02 -5.37 -6.69
N ASN A 150 23.09 -4.41 -6.54
CA ASN A 150 22.38 -3.59 -7.55
C ASN A 150 20.92 -3.95 -7.85
N GLU A 151 20.32 -4.96 -7.23
CA GLU A 151 18.88 -5.21 -7.40
C GLU A 151 18.03 -4.59 -6.27
N LYS A 152 16.89 -3.99 -6.64
CA LYS A 152 15.95 -3.40 -5.68
C LYS A 152 15.27 -4.52 -4.88
N CYS A 153 15.33 -4.44 -3.55
CA CYS A 153 14.59 -5.32 -2.65
C CYS A 153 13.09 -4.98 -2.72
N THR A 154 12.37 -5.51 -3.71
CA THR A 154 10.91 -5.44 -3.74
C THR A 154 10.36 -6.49 -2.79
N ARG A 155 9.98 -6.07 -1.57
CA ARG A 155 9.25 -6.95 -0.65
C ARG A 155 7.81 -7.05 -1.12
N TYR A 156 7.46 -8.15 -1.79
CA TYR A 156 6.08 -8.44 -2.11
C TYR A 156 5.32 -8.74 -0.81
N ILE A 157 4.33 -7.91 -0.49
CA ILE A 157 3.39 -8.19 0.58
C ILE A 157 2.19 -8.89 -0.08
N PHE A 158 1.99 -10.18 0.26
CA PHE A 158 0.80 -10.95 -0.09
C PHE A 158 -0.05 -11.16 1.16
#